data_AF-A0AAE9ZV60-F1
#
_entry.id   AF-A0AAE9ZV60-F1
#
_cell.length_a   1.000
_cell.length_b   1.000
_cell.length_c   1.000
_cell.angle_alpha   90.00
_cell.angle_beta   90.00
_cell.angle_gamma   90.00
#
_symmetry.space_group_name_H-M   'P 1'
#
loop_
_entity.id
_entity.type
_entity.pdbx_description
1 polymer ?
#
loop_
_entity_poly.entity_id
_entity_poly.type
_entity_poly.pdbx_seq_one_letter_code
_entity_poly.pdbx_strand_id
1 'polypeptide(L)'
;MVSPQHDSESDTAAPSPDDDERLSSVRIAMRALDHRARLAALEFREARSELMRFSVLAIVAIGALQLAAMMGLAALMAATWDTEWRVWAPIMAAVGLAGGGVVTILVIRWRAGQWMPFGDVLGQVSRDAQSLHALFNPPPPKEDSDG
;
A
#
# COMPACT_ATOMS: atom_id res chain seq x y z
N MET A 1 0.14 27.17 74.32
CA MET A 1 0.95 27.60 73.16
C MET A 1 0.80 26.51 72.11
N VAL A 2 -0.06 26.75 71.12
CA VAL A 2 -0.40 25.81 70.05
C VAL A 2 0.25 26.35 68.77
N SER A 3 1.13 25.56 68.16
CA SER A 3 1.70 25.87 66.85
C SER A 3 0.65 25.64 65.76
N PRO A 4 0.48 26.55 64.78
CA PRO A 4 -0.32 26.26 63.61
C PRO A 4 0.55 25.53 62.58
N GLN A 5 0.16 24.29 62.31
CA GLN A 5 0.55 23.50 61.16
C GLN A 5 -0.23 24.07 59.96
N HIS A 6 0.46 24.69 59.01
CA HIS A 6 -0.15 25.14 57.77
C HIS A 6 0.04 24.03 56.74
N ASP A 7 -1.03 23.29 56.49
CA ASP A 7 -1.10 22.22 55.51
C ASP A 7 -0.85 22.80 54.11
N SER A 8 0.16 22.24 53.42
CA SER A 8 0.36 22.43 51.99
C SER A 8 -0.78 21.72 51.26
N GLU A 9 -1.87 22.45 51.06
CA GLU A 9 -2.96 22.05 50.19
C GLU A 9 -2.41 21.98 48.76
N SER A 10 -2.24 20.74 48.29
CA SER A 10 -1.90 20.41 46.90
C SER A 10 -3.03 20.93 46.02
N ASP A 11 -2.88 22.17 45.57
CA ASP A 11 -3.82 22.87 44.70
C ASP A 11 -4.02 22.04 43.43
N THR A 12 -5.12 21.31 43.44
CA THR A 12 -5.59 20.51 42.32
C THR A 12 -6.15 21.51 41.33
N ALA A 13 -5.26 22.11 40.54
CA ALA A 13 -5.61 23.11 39.55
C ALA A 13 -6.73 22.56 38.68
N ALA A 14 -7.90 23.21 38.76
CA ALA A 14 -9.04 22.88 37.92
C ALA A 14 -8.62 22.98 36.44
N PRO A 15 -9.03 22.03 35.59
CA PRO A 15 -8.66 22.06 34.17
C PRO A 15 -9.12 23.38 33.53
N SER A 16 -8.22 24.02 32.78
CA SER A 16 -8.50 25.24 32.05
C SER A 16 -9.58 24.98 30.99
N PRO A 17 -10.51 25.90 30.71
CA PRO A 17 -11.52 25.74 29.66
C PRO A 17 -10.92 25.46 28.27
N ASP A 18 -9.68 25.89 28.01
CA ASP A 18 -8.94 25.59 26.78
C ASP A 18 -8.53 24.11 26.66
N ASP A 19 -8.34 23.42 27.77
CA ASP A 19 -7.97 22.00 27.79
C ASP A 19 -9.15 21.11 27.40
N ASP A 20 -10.37 21.48 27.80
CA ASP A 20 -11.60 20.76 27.46
C ASP A 20 -11.94 20.88 25.96
N GLU A 21 -11.72 22.06 25.37
CA GLU A 21 -11.95 22.29 23.94
C GLU A 21 -10.95 21.51 23.08
N ARG A 22 -9.68 21.45 23.51
CA ARG A 22 -8.62 20.62 22.89
C ARG A 22 -8.94 19.13 22.98
N LEU A 23 -9.35 18.64 24.16
CA LEU A 23 -9.72 17.24 24.37
C LEU A 23 -10.95 16.83 23.54
N SER A 24 -11.92 17.73 23.36
CA SER A 24 -13.10 17.48 22.51
C SER A 24 -12.72 17.39 21.03
N SER A 25 -11.87 18.30 20.54
CA SER A 25 -11.38 18.34 19.17
C SER A 25 -10.54 17.10 18.83
N VAL A 26 -9.67 16.68 19.75
CA VAL A 26 -8.90 15.44 19.66
C VAL A 26 -9.82 14.22 19.58
N ARG A 27 -10.87 14.16 20.40
CA ARG A 27 -11.80 13.03 20.42
C ARG A 27 -12.60 12.93 19.13
N ILE A 28 -12.95 14.06 18.54
CA ILE A 28 -13.64 14.13 17.24
C ILE A 28 -12.68 13.71 16.11
N ALA A 29 -11.45 14.22 16.10
CA ALA A 29 -10.43 13.85 15.11
C ALA A 29 -10.07 12.36 15.18
N MET A 30 -9.87 11.81 16.38
CA MET A 30 -9.62 10.37 16.57
C MET A 30 -10.79 9.51 16.11
N ARG A 31 -12.04 9.94 16.34
CA ARG A 31 -13.22 9.23 15.81
C ARG A 31 -13.29 9.26 14.29
N ALA A 32 -12.98 10.39 13.67
CA ALA A 32 -12.95 10.51 12.21
C ALA A 32 -11.87 9.60 11.59
N LEU A 33 -10.71 9.49 12.24
CA LEU A 33 -9.62 8.62 11.81
C LEU A 33 -9.92 7.13 12.03
N ASP A 34 -10.49 6.75 13.18
CA ASP A 34 -10.94 5.36 13.40
C ASP A 34 -11.97 4.94 12.35
N HIS A 35 -12.89 5.85 11.99
CA HIS A 35 -13.88 5.57 10.96
C HIS A 35 -13.26 5.38 9.57
N ARG A 36 -12.33 6.26 9.17
CA ARG A 36 -11.60 6.14 7.90
C ARG A 36 -10.69 4.90 7.87
N ALA A 37 -10.02 4.59 8.98
CA ALA A 37 -9.18 3.40 9.09
C ALA A 37 -10.01 2.11 8.97
N ARG A 38 -11.22 2.08 9.53
CA ARG A 38 -12.14 0.94 9.38
C ARG A 38 -12.62 0.75 7.95
N LEU A 39 -12.95 1.84 7.25
CA LEU A 39 -13.33 1.79 5.83
C LEU A 39 -12.16 1.29 4.96
N ALA A 40 -10.96 1.85 5.15
CA ALA A 40 -9.76 1.41 4.45
C ALA A 40 -9.41 -0.06 4.74
N ALA A 41 -9.59 -0.53 5.98
CA ALA A 41 -9.34 -1.92 6.34
C ALA A 41 -10.34 -2.89 5.69
N LEU A 42 -11.60 -2.48 5.53
CA LEU A 42 -12.62 -3.25 4.82
C LEU A 42 -12.32 -3.34 3.32
N GLU A 43 -12.04 -2.20 2.68
CA GLU A 43 -11.65 -2.15 1.27
C GLU A 43 -10.37 -2.95 1.00
N PHE A 44 -9.40 -2.91 1.92
CA PHE A 44 -8.17 -3.70 1.81
C PHE A 44 -8.44 -5.21 1.89
N ARG A 45 -9.39 -5.63 2.72
CA ARG A 45 -9.74 -7.06 2.86
C ARG A 45 -10.49 -7.57 1.64
N GLU A 46 -11.40 -6.76 1.10
CA GLU A 46 -12.12 -7.02 -0.16
C GLU A 46 -11.12 -7.12 -1.32
N ALA A 47 -10.28 -6.09 -1.51
CA ALA A 47 -9.28 -6.02 -2.58
C ALA A 47 -8.27 -7.18 -2.50
N ARG A 48 -7.85 -7.58 -1.29
CA ARG A 48 -6.98 -8.75 -1.11
C ARG A 48 -7.65 -10.05 -1.56
N SER A 49 -8.95 -10.22 -1.29
CA SER A 49 -9.69 -11.42 -1.68
C SER A 49 -9.86 -11.51 -3.20
N GLU A 50 -10.12 -10.38 -3.85
CA GLU A 50 -10.20 -10.31 -5.31
C GLU A 50 -8.83 -10.53 -5.96
N LEU A 51 -7.77 -9.93 -5.41
CA LEU A 51 -6.41 -10.14 -5.86
C LEU A 51 -6.00 -11.62 -5.76
N MET A 52 -6.40 -12.32 -4.69
CA MET A 52 -6.15 -13.76 -4.54
C MET A 52 -6.91 -14.59 -5.58
N ARG A 53 -8.15 -14.21 -5.93
CA ARG A 53 -8.89 -14.90 -7.00
C ARG A 53 -8.25 -14.67 -8.36
N PHE A 54 -7.89 -13.42 -8.68
CA PHE A 54 -7.23 -13.08 -9.93
C PHE A 54 -5.83 -13.69 -10.04
N SER A 55 -5.08 -13.79 -8.94
CA SER A 55 -3.74 -14.39 -8.96
C SER A 55 -3.80 -15.89 -9.21
N VAL A 56 -4.74 -16.62 -8.60
CA VAL A 56 -4.95 -18.05 -8.87
C VAL A 56 -5.33 -18.27 -10.33
N LEU A 57 -6.29 -17.50 -10.85
CA LEU A 57 -6.69 -17.60 -12.27
C LEU A 57 -5.53 -17.24 -13.21
N ALA A 58 -4.72 -16.24 -12.88
CA ALA A 58 -3.55 -15.86 -13.66
C ALA A 58 -2.51 -16.98 -13.68
N ILE A 59 -2.21 -17.63 -12.55
CA ILE A 59 -1.28 -18.76 -12.49
C ILE A 59 -1.79 -19.92 -13.37
N VAL A 60 -3.08 -20.26 -13.27
CA VAL A 60 -3.68 -21.32 -14.09
C VAL A 60 -3.62 -20.97 -15.58
N ALA A 61 -3.94 -19.73 -15.95
CA ALA A 61 -3.89 -19.27 -17.33
C ALA A 61 -2.46 -19.29 -17.89
N ILE A 62 -1.47 -18.84 -17.12
CA ILE A 62 -0.04 -18.91 -17.49
C ILE A 62 0.39 -20.37 -17.66
N GLY A 63 0.00 -21.26 -16.75
CA GLY A 63 0.31 -22.69 -16.85
C GLY A 63 -0.29 -23.33 -18.11
N ALA A 64 -1.57 -23.04 -18.41
CA ALA A 64 -2.24 -23.53 -19.61
C ALA A 64 -1.58 -22.99 -20.89
N LEU A 65 -1.21 -21.69 -20.90
CA LEU A 65 -0.50 -21.08 -22.01
C LEU A 65 0.88 -21.72 -22.23
N GLN A 66 1.62 -22.01 -21.16
CA GLN A 66 2.93 -22.66 -21.24
C GLN A 66 2.81 -24.08 -21.82
N LEU A 67 1.81 -24.85 -21.40
CA LEU A 67 1.53 -26.18 -21.95
C LEU A 67 1.16 -26.12 -23.43
N ALA A 68 0.30 -25.17 -23.83
CA ALA A 68 -0.06 -24.97 -25.23
C ALA A 68 1.16 -24.58 -26.09
N ALA A 69 2.03 -23.71 -25.59
CA ALA A 69 3.27 -23.33 -26.27
C ALA A 69 4.22 -24.53 -26.45
N MET A 70 4.37 -25.38 -25.42
CA MET A 70 5.17 -26.60 -25.49
C MET A 70 4.62 -27.59 -26.52
N MET A 71 3.30 -27.82 -26.53
CA MET A 71 2.67 -28.66 -27.55
C MET A 71 2.82 -28.09 -28.95
N GLY A 72 2.65 -26.77 -29.13
CA GLY A 72 2.84 -26.09 -30.41
C GLY A 72 4.27 -26.22 -30.92
N LEU A 73 5.27 -26.06 -30.05
CA LEU A 73 6.67 -26.23 -30.41
C LEU A 73 7.01 -27.69 -30.78
N ALA A 74 6.48 -28.66 -30.04
CA ALA A 74 6.65 -30.08 -30.36
C ALA A 74 6.01 -30.44 -31.71
N ALA A 75 4.80 -29.94 -31.97
CA ALA A 75 4.12 -30.13 -33.25
C ALA A 75 4.89 -29.47 -34.40
N LEU A 76 5.43 -28.27 -34.19
CA LEU A 76 6.28 -27.58 -35.16
C LEU A 76 7.55 -28.39 -35.45
N MET A 77 8.20 -28.93 -34.42
CA MET A 77 9.39 -29.76 -34.57
C MET A 77 9.08 -31.05 -35.35
N ALA A 78 7.95 -31.70 -35.06
CA ALA A 78 7.50 -32.88 -35.79
C ALA A 78 7.21 -32.56 -37.26
N ALA A 79 6.53 -31.45 -37.54
CA ALA A 79 6.21 -31.03 -38.91
C ALA A 79 7.43 -30.60 -39.73
N THR A 80 8.45 -30.04 -39.08
CA THR A 80 9.67 -29.56 -39.75
C THR A 80 10.78 -30.59 -39.81
N TRP A 81 10.60 -31.78 -39.21
CA TRP A 81 11.64 -32.80 -39.07
C TRP A 81 12.34 -33.18 -40.39
N ASP A 82 11.57 -33.26 -41.48
CA ASP A 82 12.05 -33.69 -42.80
C ASP A 82 12.34 -32.51 -43.76
N THR A 83 12.37 -31.28 -43.24
CA THR A 83 12.62 -30.07 -44.03
C THR A 83 14.00 -29.48 -43.76
N GLU A 84 14.53 -28.75 -44.75
CA GLU A 84 15.80 -28.02 -44.62
C GLU A 84 15.77 -26.97 -43.49
N TRP A 85 14.58 -26.52 -43.09
CA TRP A 85 14.35 -25.49 -42.08
C TRP A 85 14.19 -26.02 -40.64
N ARG A 86 14.40 -27.33 -40.41
CA ARG A 86 14.18 -28.02 -39.13
C ARG A 86 14.79 -27.34 -37.90
N VAL A 87 15.89 -26.61 -38.07
CA VAL A 87 16.58 -25.90 -36.97
C VAL A 87 16.09 -24.45 -36.85
N TRP A 88 15.91 -23.75 -37.98
CA TRP A 88 15.55 -22.33 -37.97
C TRP A 88 14.11 -22.07 -37.53
N ALA A 89 13.17 -22.95 -37.90
CA ALA A 89 11.77 -22.83 -37.53
C ALA A 89 11.53 -22.84 -35.99
N PRO A 90 12.02 -23.82 -35.21
CA PRO A 90 11.86 -23.79 -33.75
C PRO A 90 12.63 -22.64 -33.09
N ILE A 91 13.78 -22.21 -33.64
CA ILE A 91 14.51 -21.04 -33.13
C ILE A 91 13.67 -19.78 -33.25
N MET A 92 13.07 -19.53 -34.42
CA MET A 92 12.22 -18.35 -34.63
C MET A 92 10.96 -18.39 -33.75
N ALA A 93 10.36 -19.57 -33.58
CA ALA A 93 9.25 -19.74 -32.66
C ALA A 93 9.65 -19.44 -31.20
N ALA A 94 10.82 -19.92 -30.75
CA ALA A 94 11.35 -19.64 -29.42
C ALA A 94 11.63 -18.14 -29.21
N VAL A 95 12.22 -17.47 -30.20
CA VAL A 95 12.45 -16.02 -30.18
C VAL A 95 11.14 -15.25 -30.11
N GLY A 96 10.12 -15.66 -30.88
CA GLY A 96 8.79 -15.06 -30.83
C GLY A 96 8.12 -15.19 -29.46
N LEU A 97 8.20 -16.38 -28.85
CA LEU A 97 7.70 -16.62 -27.49
C LEU A 97 8.44 -15.79 -26.44
N ALA A 98 9.77 -15.71 -26.52
CA ALA A 98 10.58 -14.90 -25.63
C ALA A 98 10.24 -13.40 -25.77
N GLY A 99 10.11 -12.90 -27.00
CA GLY A 99 9.70 -11.53 -27.29
C GLY A 99 8.31 -11.21 -26.71
N GLY A 100 7.34 -12.11 -26.92
CA GLY A 100 6.01 -12.00 -26.32
C GLY A 100 6.03 -11.96 -24.79
N GLY A 101 6.88 -12.78 -24.17
CA GLY A 101 7.11 -12.75 -22.72
C GLY A 101 7.64 -11.41 -22.22
N VAL A 102 8.64 -10.84 -22.90
CA VAL A 102 9.21 -9.52 -22.55
C VAL A 102 8.16 -8.41 -22.66
N VAL A 103 7.37 -8.38 -23.75
CA VAL A 103 6.29 -7.41 -23.93
C VAL A 103 5.25 -7.54 -22.82
N THR A 104 4.86 -8.78 -22.48
CA THR A 104 3.90 -9.05 -21.40
C THR A 104 4.41 -8.51 -20.06
N ILE A 105 5.69 -8.74 -19.73
CA ILE A 105 6.31 -8.23 -18.50
C ILE A 105 6.32 -6.69 -18.48
N LEU A 106 6.67 -6.05 -19.60
CA LEU A 106 6.67 -4.59 -19.72
C LEU A 106 5.25 -4.01 -19.54
N VAL A 107 4.25 -4.61 -20.16
CA VAL A 107 2.85 -4.20 -20.01
C VAL A 107 2.37 -4.38 -18.57
N ILE A 108 2.69 -5.51 -17.93
CA ILE A 108 2.35 -5.74 -16.52
C ILE A 108 3.02 -4.69 -15.63
N ARG A 109 4.31 -4.41 -15.83
CA ARG A 109 5.05 -3.39 -15.06
C ARG A 109 4.41 -2.00 -15.22
N TRP A 110 4.08 -1.63 -16.45
CA TRP A 110 3.46 -0.34 -16.74
C TRP A 110 2.06 -0.23 -16.12
N ARG A 111 1.25 -1.28 -16.22
CA ARG A 111 -0.08 -1.32 -15.57
C ARG A 111 0.01 -1.33 -14.05
N ALA A 112 0.95 -2.08 -13.47
CA ALA A 112 1.15 -2.11 -12.02
C ALA A 112 1.52 -0.72 -11.47
N GLY A 113 2.29 0.07 -12.23
CA GLY A 113 2.57 1.47 -11.91
C GLY A 113 1.32 2.37 -11.94
N GLN A 114 0.34 2.06 -12.80
CA GLN A 114 -0.95 2.78 -12.83
C GLN A 114 -1.98 2.27 -11.80
N TRP A 115 -1.89 1.00 -11.39
CA TRP A 115 -2.88 0.31 -10.56
C TRP A 115 -2.60 0.40 -9.06
N MET A 116 -1.62 1.20 -8.63
CA MET A 116 -1.27 1.33 -7.22
C MET A 116 -1.72 2.69 -6.64
N PRO A 117 -3.04 2.99 -6.57
CA PRO A 117 -3.54 4.15 -5.82
C PRO A 117 -3.26 4.02 -4.30
N PHE A 118 -2.77 2.85 -3.86
CA PHE A 118 -2.26 2.63 -2.51
C PHE A 118 -1.12 3.57 -2.13
N GLY A 119 -0.30 4.05 -3.07
CA GLY A 119 0.73 5.05 -2.78
C GLY A 119 0.14 6.36 -2.27
N ASP A 120 -0.94 6.82 -2.92
CA ASP A 120 -1.60 8.06 -2.56
C ASP A 120 -2.40 7.93 -1.25
N VAL A 121 -3.05 6.77 -1.03
CA VAL A 121 -3.80 6.49 0.21
C VAL A 121 -2.85 6.33 1.41
N LEU A 122 -1.75 5.59 1.28
CA LEU A 122 -0.72 5.55 2.34
C LEU A 122 -0.08 6.91 2.56
N GLY A 123 0.13 7.70 1.50
CA GLY A 123 0.65 9.06 1.58
C GLY A 123 -0.31 10.05 2.24
N GLN A 124 -1.62 9.83 2.17
CA GLN A 124 -2.60 10.62 2.91
C GLN A 124 -2.66 10.20 4.39
N VAL A 125 -2.66 8.90 4.67
CA VAL A 125 -2.67 8.39 6.06
C VAL A 125 -1.39 8.80 6.81
N SER A 126 -0.22 8.79 6.17
CA SER A 126 1.03 9.24 6.78
C SER A 126 1.04 10.74 7.06
N ARG A 127 0.49 11.56 6.16
CA ARG A 127 0.34 13.01 6.36
C ARG A 127 -0.64 13.35 7.48
N ASP A 128 -1.75 12.62 7.57
CA ASP A 128 -2.73 12.80 8.66
C ASP A 128 -2.16 12.34 10.02
N ALA A 129 -1.32 11.31 10.05
CA ALA A 129 -0.61 10.91 11.27
C ALA A 129 0.45 11.96 11.68
N GLN A 130 1.12 12.58 10.71
CA GLN A 130 2.15 13.58 10.95
C GLN A 130 1.56 14.91 11.44
N SER A 131 0.40 15.32 10.91
CA SER A 131 -0.31 16.52 11.37
C SER A 131 -0.84 16.37 12.80
N LEU A 132 -1.31 15.17 13.17
CA LEU A 132 -1.65 14.86 14.56
C LEU A 132 -0.42 14.89 15.47
N HIS A 133 0.70 14.30 15.06
CA HIS A 133 1.93 14.32 15.85
C HIS A 133 2.45 15.76 16.06
N ALA A 134 2.33 16.62 15.05
CA ALA A 134 2.67 18.05 15.17
C ALA A 134 1.72 18.82 16.11
N LEU A 135 0.45 18.41 16.19
CA LEU A 135 -0.53 19.00 17.10
C LEU A 135 -0.27 18.62 18.56
N PHE A 136 0.20 17.40 18.81
CA PHE A 136 0.48 16.87 20.15
C PHE A 136 1.89 17.19 20.67
N ASN A 137 2.83 17.48 19.77
CA ASN A 137 4.18 17.91 20.13
C ASN A 137 4.51 19.23 19.41
N PRO A 138 3.89 20.35 19.85
CA PRO A 138 4.17 21.64 19.26
C PRO A 138 5.66 21.96 19.44
N PRO A 139 6.36 22.44 18.39
CA PRO A 139 7.73 22.87 18.55
C PRO A 139 7.77 23.97 19.62
N PRO A 140 8.81 23.98 20.48
CA PRO A 140 8.95 25.03 21.49
C PRO A 140 8.85 26.39 20.79
N PRO A 141 8.18 27.38 21.41
CA PRO A 141 8.10 28.72 20.86
C PRO A 141 9.52 29.16 20.53
N LYS A 142 9.74 29.63 19.30
CA LYS A 142 11.00 30.27 18.96
C LYS A 142 11.08 31.48 19.88
N GLU A 143 11.93 31.42 20.90
CA GLU A 143 12.32 32.61 21.63
C GLU A 143 12.80 33.61 20.58
N ASP A 144 11.99 34.63 20.39
CA ASP A 144 12.32 35.89 19.77
C ASP A 144 13.48 36.48 20.58
N SER A 145 14.68 35.99 20.26
CA SER A 145 15.96 36.59 20.59
C SER A 145 16.09 37.89 19.78
N ASP A 146 15.27 38.88 20.12
CA ASP A 146 15.48 40.28 19.76
C ASP A 146 15.23 41.12 21.03
N GLY A 147 16.34 41.53 21.66
CA GLY A 147 16.34 42.40 22.85
C GLY A 147 17.63 42.29 23.66
#